data_AF-A0A968MV94-F1
#
_entry.id   AF-A0A968MV94-F1
#
_cell.length_a   1.000
_cell.length_b   1.000
_cell.length_c   1.000
_cell.angle_alpha   90.00
_cell.angle_beta   90.00
_cell.angle_gamma   90.00
#
_symmetry.space_group_name_H-M   'P 1'
#
loop_
_entity.id
_entity.type
_entity.pdbx_description
1 polymer ?
#
loop_
_entity_poly.entity_id
_entity_poly.type
_entity_poly.pdbx_seq_one_letter_code
_entity_poly.pdbx_strand_id
1 'polypeptide(L)' 'MAEKQDNTLCLCGEICEIMHSGNQVQIKILCKPEYLFFESSLNTDLHLGDKVFITVKYEAENILPFINQS' A
#
# COMPACT_ATOMS: atom_id res chain seq x y z
N MET A 1 1.93 -32.00 -1.89
CA MET A 1 2.19 -30.74 -2.61
C MET A 1 1.56 -29.64 -1.80
N ALA A 2 2.35 -28.74 -1.21
CA ALA A 2 1.81 -27.64 -0.41
C ALA A 2 1.12 -26.63 -1.33
N GLU A 3 -0.13 -26.30 -1.05
CA GLU A 3 -0.87 -25.25 -1.74
C GLU A 3 -0.13 -23.92 -1.53
N LYS A 4 0.28 -23.30 -2.64
CA LYS A 4 0.92 -21.99 -2.62
C LYS A 4 -0.19 -20.98 -2.31
N GLN A 5 -0.26 -20.52 -1.06
CA GLN A 5 -1.23 -19.50 -0.67
C GLN A 5 -0.93 -18.20 -1.46
N ASP A 6 -1.93 -17.71 -2.20
CA ASP A 6 -1.87 -16.39 -2.82
C ASP A 6 -1.99 -15.34 -1.71
N ASN A 7 -0.84 -14.93 -1.18
CA ASN A 7 -0.74 -13.90 -0.13
C ASN A 7 -1.08 -12.53 -0.70
N THR A 8 -2.38 -12.25 -0.77
CA THR A 8 -2.93 -11.00 -1.29
C THR A 8 -3.58 -10.23 -0.15
N LEU A 9 -3.15 -8.99 0.03
CA LEU A 9 -3.74 -8.03 0.95
C LEU A 9 -4.55 -7.00 0.17
N CYS A 10 -5.79 -6.79 0.59
CA CYS A 10 -6.65 -5.74 0.05
C CYS A 10 -6.72 -4.58 1.05
N LEU A 11 -6.39 -3.39 0.60
CA LEU A 11 -6.43 -2.17 1.39
C LEU A 11 -7.35 -1.14 0.72
N CYS A 12 -8.07 -0.39 1.53
CA CYS A 12 -8.78 0.80 1.09
C CYS A 12 -8.11 2.02 1.70
N GLY A 13 -8.00 3.11 0.94
CA GLY A 13 -7.42 4.35 1.43
C GLY A 13 -7.85 5.57 0.63
N GLU A 14 -7.31 6.71 1.02
CA GLU A 14 -7.52 8.01 0.38
C GLU A 14 -6.17 8.62 0.02
N ILE A 15 -6.01 9.11 -1.21
CA ILE A 15 -4.77 9.77 -1.63
C ILE A 15 -4.67 11.12 -0.93
N CYS A 16 -3.64 11.29 -0.10
CA CYS A 16 -3.44 12.50 0.69
C CYS A 16 -2.23 13.32 0.25
N GLU A 17 -1.34 12.76 -0.56
CA GLU A 17 -0.16 13.46 -1.08
C GLU A 17 0.23 12.90 -2.46
N ILE A 18 0.60 13.77 -3.39
CA ILE A 18 1.16 13.42 -4.69
C ILE A 18 2.39 14.30 -4.92
N MET A 19 3.56 13.68 -5.08
CA MET A 19 4.83 14.35 -5.33
C MET A 19 5.36 13.94 -6.69
N HIS A 20 5.75 14.93 -7.50
CA HIS A 20 6.34 14.71 -8.82
C HIS A 20 7.84 15.02 -8.78
N SER A 21 8.67 14.06 -9.21
CA SER A 21 10.12 14.20 -9.33
C SER A 21 10.57 13.73 -10.72
N GLY A 22 10.62 14.66 -11.67
CA GLY A 22 10.89 14.34 -13.08
C GLY A 22 9.83 13.40 -13.65
N ASN A 23 10.24 12.19 -14.02
CA ASN A 23 9.35 11.14 -14.55
C ASN A 23 8.82 10.18 -13.47
N GLN A 24 9.10 10.45 -12.20
CA GLN A 24 8.59 9.65 -11.09
C GLN A 24 7.48 10.39 -10.36
N VAL A 25 6.46 9.63 -9.98
CA VAL A 25 5.36 10.07 -9.13
C VAL A 25 5.39 9.23 -7.87
N GLN A 26 5.41 9.89 -6.72
CA GLN A 26 5.25 9.27 -5.41
C GLN A 26 3.89 9.68 -4.85
N ILE A 27 3.10 8.69 -4.46
CA ILE A 27 1.73 8.86 -3.96
C ILE A 27 1.68 8.34 -2.53
N LYS A 28 1.19 9.16 -1.62
CA LYS A 28 0.92 8.78 -0.24
C LYS A 28 -0.57 8.53 -0.08
N ILE A 29 -0.90 7.34 0.39
CA ILE A 29 -2.27 6.90 0.59
C ILE A 29 -2.48 6.71 2.09
N LEU A 30 -3.47 7.40 2.66
CA LEU A 30 -3.92 7.19 4.03
C LEU A 30 -4.76 5.91 4.08
N CYS A 31 -4.27 4.87 4.76
CA CYS A 31 -4.94 3.57 4.89
C CYS A 31 -4.67 2.96 6.27
N LYS A 32 -5.65 2.27 6.87
CA LYS A 32 -5.43 1.72 8.22
C LYS A 32 -4.38 0.60 8.22
N PRO A 33 -3.38 0.62 9.12
CA PRO A 33 -3.27 1.48 10.30
C PRO A 33 -2.66 2.88 10.09
N GLU A 34 -1.89 3.13 9.04
CA GLU A 34 -1.23 4.43 8.80
C GLU A 34 -1.25 4.87 7.33
N TYR A 35 -0.14 4.65 6.61
CA TYR A 35 0.10 5.16 5.27
C TYR A 35 0.74 4.09 4.40
N LEU A 36 0.39 4.10 3.13
CA LEU A 36 1.08 3.35 2.09
C LEU A 36 1.69 4.32 1.09
N PHE A 37 2.98 4.15 0.82
CA PHE A 37 3.70 4.92 -0.19
C PHE A 37 3.80 4.09 -1.46
N PHE A 38 3.43 4.69 -2.57
CA PHE A 38 3.44 4.08 -3.89
C PHE A 38 4.27 4.93 -4.84
N GLU A 39 5.27 4.33 -5.47
CA GLU A 39 6.11 4.99 -6.48
C GLU A 39 5.82 4.39 -7.85
N SER A 40 5.61 5.26 -8.84
CA SER A 40 5.32 4.85 -10.20
C SER A 40 5.95 5.81 -11.21
N SER A 41 6.41 5.26 -12.33
CA SER A 41 6.81 6.03 -13.51
C SER A 41 5.66 6.30 -14.48
N LEU A 42 4.48 5.75 -14.19
CA LEU A 42 3.29 5.94 -15.02
C LEU A 42 2.60 7.23 -14.62
N ASN A 43 2.19 7.99 -15.63
CA ASN A 43 1.19 9.04 -15.47
C ASN A 43 -0.11 8.34 -15.07
N THR A 44 -0.45 8.40 -13.79
CA THR A 44 -1.68 7.84 -13.25
C THR A 44 -2.71 8.96 -13.16
N ASP A 45 -3.95 8.67 -13.56
CA ASP A 45 -5.08 9.60 -13.44
C ASP A 45 -5.61 9.55 -12.00
N LEU A 46 -4.76 9.98 -11.06
CA LEU A 46 -5.01 9.94 -9.62
C LEU A 46 -4.94 11.35 -9.05
N HIS A 47 -5.92 11.70 -8.23
CA HIS A 47 -6.07 13.03 -7.65
C HIS A 47 -6.09 12.99 -6.12
N LEU A 48 -5.76 14.12 -5.50
CA LEU A 48 -5.88 14.29 -4.05
C LEU A 48 -7.35 14.13 -3.62
N GLY A 49 -7.57 13.35 -2.57
CA GLY A 49 -8.90 13.02 -2.05
C GLY A 49 -9.55 11.81 -2.73
N ASP A 50 -8.95 11.25 -3.78
CA ASP A 50 -9.49 10.04 -4.41
C ASP A 50 -9.46 8.87 -3.44
N LYS A 51 -10.58 8.15 -3.39
CA LYS A 51 -10.71 6.89 -2.66
C LYS A 51 -10.21 5.75 -3.55
N VAL A 52 -9.23 5.01 -3.06
CA VAL A 52 -8.55 3.95 -3.82
C VAL A 52 -8.69 2.59 -3.16
N PHE A 53 -8.75 1.56 -4.00
CA PHE A 53 -8.66 0.16 -3.61
C PHE A 53 -7.33 -0.40 -4.09
N ILE A 54 -6.55 -0.96 -3.19
CA ILE A 54 -5.17 -1.39 -3.42
C ILE A 54 -5.11 -2.89 -3.18
N THR A 55 -4.58 -3.63 -4.15
CA THR A 55 -4.33 -5.07 -4.03
C THR A 55 -2.82 -5.30 -4.04
N VAL A 56 -2.29 -5.78 -2.92
CA VAL A 56 -0.85 -6.00 -2.73
C VAL A 56 -0.59 -7.49 -2.63
N LYS A 57 0.34 -8.00 -3.46
CA LYS A 57 0.92 -9.32 -3.23
C LYS A 57 2.09 -9.15 -2.27
N TYR A 58 2.11 -9.93 -1.19
CA TYR A 58 3.14 -9.80 -0.15
C TYR A 58 3.77 -11.16 0.19
N GLU A 59 4.98 -11.09 0.70
CA GLU A 59 5.68 -12.21 1.33
C GLU A 59 5.97 -11.80 2.78
N ALA A 60 5.40 -12.54 3.73
CA ALA A 60 5.61 -12.29 5.15
C ALA A 60 6.68 -13.25 5.67
N GLU A 61 7.80 -12.69 6.11
CA GLU A 61 8.85 -13.44 6.79
C GLU A 61 8.80 -13.14 8.30
N ASN A 62 9.03 -14.16 9.14
CA ASN A 62 9.16 -14.03 10.59
C ASN A 62 7.93 -13.46 11.32
N ILE A 63 6.78 -14.14 11.21
CA ILE A 63 5.55 -13.80 11.95
C ILE A 63 5.76 -14.05 13.45
N LEU A 64 5.83 -12.98 14.26
CA LEU A 64 6.01 -13.05 15.70
C LEU A 64 4.69 -12.84 16.46
N PRO A 65 4.46 -13.52 17.61
CA PRO A 65 3.32 -13.24 18.47
C PRO A 65 3.36 -11.78 18.97
N PHE A 66 2.28 -11.04 18.77
CA PHE A 66 2.13 -9.70 19.35
C PHE A 66 1.87 -9.80 20.85
N ILE A 67 2.89 -9.55 21.67
CA ILE A 67 2.75 -9.47 23.13
C ILE A 67 2.44 -8.01 23.47
N ASN A 68 1.17 -7.72 23.79
CA ASN A 68 0.79 -6.44 24.38
C ASN A 68 1.56 -6.25 25.69
N GLN A 69 2.51 -5.32 25.73
CA GLN A 69 3.08 -4.87 27.00
C GLN A 69 2.10 -3.86 27.61
N SER A 70 1.32 -4.36 28.57
CA SER A 70 0.46 -3.59 29.49
C SER A 70 1.27 -2.63 30.35
#